data_AF-A0A2D0JJU0-F1
#
_entry.id   AF-A0A2D0JJU0-F1
#
_cell.length_a   1.000
_cell.length_b   1.000
_cell.length_c   1.000
_cell.angle_alpha   90.00
_cell.angle_beta   90.00
_cell.angle_gamma   90.00
#
_symmetry.space_group_name_H-M   'P 1'
#
loop_
_entity.id
_entity.type
_entity.pdbx_description
1 polymer ?
#
loop_
_entity_poly.entity_id
_entity_poly.type
_entity_poly.pdbx_seq_one_letter_code
_entity_poly.pdbx_strand_id
1 'polypeptide(L)'
;MERGISTDIAITIVWPPVRKTCKYALGGIHEGGCYMFTPWNPSPRAIQRVNDPYPIPTHCRYCGRHVMIAHHLNVFKRIHDNSRWPWLYHCWTCGARVNIHPGTDIPMGSLADKPTRRARASAHRYFDDVVRSRNLDRTDAYRWLASQLGISFNECHFGWFDTDMCNRAASICRSFK
;
A
#
# COMPACT_ATOMS: atom_id res chain seq x y z
N MET A 1 -58.62 -20.04 17.96
CA MET A 1 -59.01 -19.20 16.81
C MET A 1 -57.77 -18.49 16.32
N GLU A 2 -57.15 -19.09 15.32
CA GLU A 2 -55.96 -18.59 14.63
C GLU A 2 -56.35 -17.42 13.70
N ARG A 3 -55.51 -16.39 13.68
CA ARG A 3 -55.18 -15.52 12.54
C ARG A 3 -53.72 -15.09 12.80
N GLY A 4 -52.70 -15.57 12.09
CA GLY A 4 -52.42 -15.30 10.67
C GLY A 4 -52.20 -13.80 10.52
N ILE A 5 -51.00 -13.27 10.32
CA ILE A 5 -50.28 -13.29 9.03
C ILE A 5 -48.80 -12.92 9.25
N SER A 6 -47.95 -13.66 8.54
CA SER A 6 -46.51 -13.52 8.29
C SER A 6 -46.17 -12.29 7.42
N THR A 7 -45.00 -11.67 7.57
CA THR A 7 -43.89 -11.71 6.58
C THR A 7 -42.83 -10.65 6.85
N ASP A 8 -41.59 -11.09 6.73
CA ASP A 8 -40.35 -10.33 6.67
C ASP A 8 -40.36 -9.24 5.60
N ILE A 9 -39.87 -8.04 5.95
CA ILE A 9 -39.51 -7.01 4.97
C ILE A 9 -38.01 -7.06 4.75
N ALA A 10 -37.60 -7.91 3.81
CA ALA A 10 -36.30 -7.83 3.17
C ALA A 10 -36.33 -6.69 2.13
N ILE A 11 -35.53 -5.64 2.34
CA ILE A 11 -35.35 -4.56 1.37
C ILE A 11 -34.42 -5.08 0.27
N THR A 12 -35.00 -5.57 -0.81
CA THR A 12 -34.31 -5.97 -2.05
C THR A 12 -33.91 -4.72 -2.83
N ILE A 13 -32.63 -4.34 -2.82
CA ILE A 13 -32.10 -3.33 -3.75
C ILE A 13 -31.82 -4.04 -5.08
N VAL A 14 -32.67 -3.77 -6.06
CA VAL A 14 -32.53 -4.24 -7.45
C VAL A 14 -31.49 -3.37 -8.17
N TRP A 15 -30.41 -3.99 -8.65
CA TRP A 15 -29.43 -3.33 -9.52
C TRP A 15 -29.88 -3.45 -10.99
N PRO A 16 -29.90 -2.37 -11.79
CA PRO A 16 -30.24 -2.43 -13.21
C PRO A 16 -29.13 -3.09 -14.05
N PRO A 17 -29.45 -3.63 -15.25
CA PRO A 17 -28.54 -4.48 -16.02
C PRO A 17 -27.43 -3.68 -16.73
N VAL A 18 -26.24 -4.27 -16.70
CA VAL A 18 -25.01 -3.75 -17.29
C VAL A 18 -25.12 -3.72 -18.82
N ARG A 19 -25.23 -2.53 -19.44
CA ARG A 19 -25.06 -2.39 -20.90
C ARG A 19 -23.59 -2.21 -21.24
N LYS A 20 -23.05 -3.19 -21.97
CA LYS A 20 -21.75 -3.15 -22.64
C LYS A 20 -21.80 -2.19 -23.82
N THR A 21 -20.91 -1.20 -23.85
CA THR A 21 -20.08 -0.83 -25.02
C THR A 21 -19.04 0.20 -24.57
N CYS A 22 -17.77 -0.20 -24.47
CA CYS A 22 -16.65 0.74 -24.36
C CYS A 22 -15.94 0.77 -25.71
N LYS A 23 -16.30 1.74 -26.54
CA LYS A 23 -15.43 2.26 -27.59
C LYS A 23 -14.81 3.53 -27.00
N TYR A 24 -13.50 3.72 -27.10
CA TYR A 24 -12.86 4.93 -27.63
C TYR A 24 -11.33 4.81 -27.48
N ALA A 25 -10.68 5.13 -28.58
CA ALA A 25 -9.26 5.10 -28.81
C ALA A 25 -8.63 6.47 -28.49
N LEU A 26 -7.34 6.43 -28.14
CA LEU A 26 -6.30 7.47 -28.32
C LEU A 26 -6.60 8.90 -27.81
N GLY A 27 -5.84 9.35 -26.80
CA GLY A 27 -5.71 10.75 -26.40
C GLY A 27 -5.79 10.96 -24.90
N GLY A 28 -4.86 11.75 -24.34
CA GLY A 28 -4.69 11.91 -22.90
C GLY A 28 -5.68 12.84 -22.19
N ILE A 29 -5.37 13.03 -20.90
CA ILE A 29 -5.92 13.84 -19.81
C ILE A 29 -7.04 13.25 -18.94
N HIS A 30 -6.78 13.37 -17.65
CA HIS A 30 -7.43 12.75 -16.51
C HIS A 30 -8.81 13.33 -16.23
N GLU A 31 -9.84 12.48 -16.17
CA GLU A 31 -10.98 12.59 -15.24
C GLU A 31 -11.53 11.17 -14.96
N GLY A 32 -11.63 10.79 -13.69
CA GLY A 32 -12.55 9.73 -13.23
C GLY A 32 -12.38 8.31 -13.78
N GLY A 33 -11.15 7.83 -14.00
CA GLY A 33 -10.90 6.46 -14.42
C GLY A 33 -11.51 5.43 -13.46
N CYS A 34 -12.56 4.74 -13.90
CA CYS A 34 -13.08 3.55 -13.24
C CYS A 34 -11.91 2.58 -13.03
N TYR A 35 -11.47 2.38 -11.78
CA TYR A 35 -10.45 1.39 -11.48
C TYR A 35 -11.03 0.03 -11.86
N MET A 36 -10.60 -0.51 -13.01
CA MET A 36 -11.01 -1.84 -13.47
C MET A 36 -10.67 -2.94 -12.45
N PHE A 37 -9.74 -2.64 -11.52
CA PHE A 37 -9.29 -3.49 -10.45
C PHE A 37 -9.42 -2.79 -9.11
N THR A 38 -9.72 -3.54 -8.06
CA THR A 38 -9.76 -3.07 -6.68
C THR A 38 -8.98 -4.06 -5.80
N PRO A 39 -8.69 -3.74 -4.53
CA PRO A 39 -8.14 -4.75 -3.61
C PRO A 39 -9.04 -6.00 -3.46
N TRP A 40 -10.35 -5.89 -3.71
CA TRP A 40 -11.27 -7.04 -3.69
C TRP A 40 -11.41 -7.76 -5.03
N ASN A 41 -10.84 -7.18 -6.10
CA ASN A 41 -10.77 -7.77 -7.43
C ASN A 41 -9.41 -7.40 -8.07
N PRO A 42 -8.29 -7.95 -7.56
CA PRO A 42 -6.97 -7.55 -8.00
C PRO A 42 -6.65 -8.09 -9.40
N SER A 43 -5.78 -7.39 -10.12
CA SER A 43 -5.31 -7.81 -11.43
C SER A 43 -4.26 -8.92 -11.31
N PRO A 44 -4.45 -10.11 -11.90
CA PRO A 44 -3.45 -11.18 -11.88
C PRO A 44 -2.10 -10.74 -12.47
N ARG A 45 -2.13 -9.91 -13.52
CA ARG A 45 -0.92 -9.35 -14.14
C ARG A 45 -0.19 -8.36 -13.24
N ALA A 46 -0.92 -7.62 -12.40
CA ALA A 46 -0.30 -6.70 -11.45
C ALA A 46 0.36 -7.46 -10.30
N ILE A 47 -0.31 -8.50 -9.78
CA ILE A 47 0.21 -9.39 -8.74
C ILE A 47 1.56 -10.00 -9.18
N GLN A 48 1.65 -10.51 -10.41
CA GLN A 48 2.87 -11.14 -10.94
C GLN A 48 4.09 -10.20 -11.04
N ARG A 49 3.91 -8.88 -10.97
CA ARG A 49 5.02 -7.90 -11.00
C ARG A 49 5.54 -7.54 -9.61
N VAL A 50 4.83 -7.94 -8.56
CA VAL A 50 5.26 -7.66 -7.19
C VAL A 50 6.32 -8.69 -6.81
N ASN A 51 7.57 -8.24 -6.78
CA ASN A 51 8.67 -9.00 -6.20
C ASN A 51 8.57 -8.95 -4.68
N ASP A 52 8.95 -10.04 -4.02
CA ASP A 52 8.96 -10.18 -2.55
C ASP A 52 7.62 -9.73 -1.91
N PRO A 53 6.49 -10.39 -2.21
CA PRO A 53 5.20 -9.97 -1.68
C PRO A 53 5.16 -10.08 -0.15
N TYR A 54 4.79 -8.98 0.52
CA TYR A 54 4.63 -8.98 1.97
C TYR A 54 3.27 -9.59 2.37
N PRO A 55 3.19 -10.38 3.45
CA PRO A 55 1.93 -10.99 3.89
C PRO A 55 0.81 -9.97 4.15
N ILE A 56 -0.41 -10.29 3.73
CA ILE A 56 -1.60 -9.45 3.97
C ILE A 56 -1.91 -9.41 5.47
N PRO A 57 -1.92 -8.23 6.11
CA PRO A 57 -2.15 -8.14 7.55
C PRO A 57 -3.64 -8.27 7.89
N THR A 58 -4.00 -9.24 8.73
CA THR A 58 -5.34 -9.35 9.32
C THR A 58 -5.46 -8.62 10.66
N HIS A 59 -4.34 -8.55 11.40
CA HIS A 59 -4.25 -7.92 12.72
C HIS A 59 -3.10 -6.90 12.78
N CYS A 60 -3.27 -5.88 13.61
CA CYS A 60 -2.29 -4.84 13.80
C CYS A 60 -1.16 -5.32 14.71
N ARG A 61 0.07 -5.32 14.21
CA ARG A 61 1.27 -5.69 14.99
C ARG A 61 1.57 -4.82 16.21
N TYR A 62 0.90 -3.67 16.34
CA TYR A 62 1.11 -2.74 17.46
C TYR A 62 0.06 -2.86 18.56
N CYS A 63 -1.21 -3.09 18.22
CA CYS A 63 -2.31 -3.12 19.20
C CYS A 63 -3.18 -4.38 19.16
N GLY A 64 -2.87 -5.33 18.26
CA GLY A 64 -3.59 -6.59 18.11
C GLY A 64 -5.01 -6.49 17.53
N ARG A 65 -5.50 -5.28 17.21
CA ARG A 65 -6.84 -5.10 16.64
C ARG A 65 -6.88 -5.39 15.14
N HIS A 66 -8.07 -5.68 14.63
CA HIS A 66 -8.30 -5.96 13.22
C HIS A 66 -7.87 -4.80 12.31
N VAL A 67 -7.40 -5.16 11.13
CA VAL A 67 -6.94 -4.25 10.09
C VAL A 67 -7.89 -4.37 8.90
N MET A 68 -8.28 -3.24 8.33
CA MET A 68 -9.20 -3.20 7.20
C MET A 68 -8.60 -2.42 6.04
N ILE A 69 -8.98 -2.80 4.82
CA ILE A 69 -8.68 -1.98 3.64
C ILE A 69 -9.49 -0.69 3.75
N ALA A 70 -8.85 0.44 3.50
CA ALA A 70 -9.45 1.76 3.50
C ALA A 70 -9.02 2.55 2.27
N HIS A 71 -9.87 3.49 1.86
CA HIS A 71 -9.56 4.45 0.81
C HIS A 71 -8.86 5.69 1.39
N HIS A 72 -7.95 6.31 0.63
CA HIS A 72 -7.24 7.54 1.06
C HIS A 72 -8.19 8.65 1.50
N LEU A 73 -9.32 8.83 0.79
CA LEU A 73 -10.35 9.81 1.18
C LEU A 73 -10.90 9.58 2.59
N ASN A 74 -11.06 8.33 3.01
CA ASN A 74 -11.64 8.02 4.32
C ASN A 74 -10.66 8.37 5.44
N VAL A 75 -9.37 8.13 5.20
CA VAL A 75 -8.29 8.26 6.19
C VAL A 75 -7.69 9.68 6.21
N PHE A 76 -7.46 10.28 5.05
CA PHE A 76 -6.76 11.57 4.90
C PHE A 76 -7.66 12.74 4.51
N LYS A 77 -8.94 12.49 4.18
CA LYS A 77 -9.89 13.48 3.65
C LYS A 77 -9.46 14.15 2.34
N ARG A 78 -8.46 13.58 1.67
CA ARG A 78 -7.98 13.98 0.35
C ARG A 78 -7.39 12.77 -0.38
N ILE A 79 -7.44 12.81 -1.71
CA ILE A 79 -6.62 11.92 -2.54
C ILE A 79 -5.26 12.61 -2.65
N HIS A 80 -4.18 11.86 -2.49
CA HIS A 80 -2.86 12.38 -2.85
C HIS A 80 -2.77 12.40 -4.38
N ASP A 81 -2.50 13.55 -4.99
CA ASP A 81 -2.62 13.80 -6.45
C ASP A 81 -1.90 12.77 -7.35
N ASN A 82 -0.84 12.13 -6.84
CA ASN A 82 -0.08 11.10 -7.55
C ASN A 82 -0.52 9.66 -7.23
N SER A 83 -1.60 9.48 -6.47
CA SER A 83 -2.06 8.17 -6.01
C SER A 83 -2.90 7.49 -7.09
N ARG A 84 -2.21 6.86 -8.05
CA ARG A 84 -2.83 5.93 -9.01
C ARG A 84 -3.52 4.73 -8.33
N TRP A 85 -3.28 4.53 -7.04
CA TRP A 85 -3.91 3.48 -6.23
C TRP A 85 -4.21 3.98 -4.81
N PRO A 86 -5.45 4.40 -4.53
CA PRO A 86 -5.81 5.09 -3.29
C PRO A 86 -6.17 4.13 -2.15
N TRP A 87 -5.60 2.92 -2.14
CA TRP A 87 -5.93 1.88 -1.18
C TRP A 87 -4.79 1.60 -0.20
N LEU A 88 -5.16 1.37 1.05
CA LEU A 88 -4.24 1.03 2.14
C LEU A 88 -4.89 0.05 3.10
N TYR A 89 -4.08 -0.74 3.79
CA TYR A 89 -4.50 -1.40 5.04
C TYR A 89 -4.36 -0.41 6.19
N HIS A 90 -5.40 -0.28 7.01
CA HIS A 90 -5.49 0.68 8.10
C HIS A 90 -6.02 0.03 9.39
N CYS A 91 -5.33 0.26 10.50
CA CYS A 91 -5.85 -0.01 11.83
C CYS A 91 -6.55 1.25 12.36
N TRP A 92 -7.87 1.18 12.54
CA TRP A 92 -8.66 2.31 13.04
C TRP A 92 -8.46 2.60 14.53
N THR A 93 -7.87 1.67 15.29
CA THR A 93 -7.62 1.86 16.72
C THR A 93 -6.36 2.70 16.98
N CYS A 94 -5.23 2.36 16.37
CA CYS A 94 -3.96 3.06 16.63
C CYS A 94 -3.45 3.90 15.44
N GLY A 95 -4.13 3.84 14.28
CA GLY A 95 -3.75 4.58 13.08
C GLY A 95 -2.51 4.05 12.36
N ALA A 96 -2.03 2.85 12.71
CA ALA A 96 -0.99 2.15 11.94
C ALA A 96 -1.53 1.77 10.56
N ARG A 97 -0.72 1.93 9.51
CA ARG A 97 -1.15 1.69 8.13
C ARG A 97 -0.03 1.36 7.17
N VAL A 98 -0.39 0.76 6.04
CA VAL A 98 0.52 0.49 4.91
C VAL A 98 -0.24 0.60 3.59
N ASN A 99 0.38 1.23 2.59
CA ASN A 99 -0.21 1.32 1.25
C ASN A 99 -0.20 -0.04 0.54
N ILE A 100 -1.04 -0.16 -0.49
CA ILE A 100 -1.15 -1.36 -1.31
C ILE A 100 -0.52 -1.11 -2.68
N HIS A 101 0.13 -2.12 -3.27
CA HIS A 101 0.67 -2.02 -4.62
C HIS A 101 -0.46 -1.78 -5.66
N PRO A 102 -0.25 -0.89 -6.66
CA PRO A 102 -1.27 -0.59 -7.66
C PRO A 102 -1.81 -1.81 -8.40
N GLY A 103 -3.14 -1.92 -8.48
CA GLY A 103 -3.81 -3.04 -9.15
C GLY A 103 -3.90 -4.32 -8.32
N THR A 104 -3.49 -4.31 -7.04
CA THR A 104 -3.40 -5.50 -6.19
C THR A 104 -4.05 -5.29 -4.81
N ASP A 105 -4.01 -6.32 -3.99
CA ASP A 105 -4.26 -6.33 -2.55
C ASP A 105 -2.97 -6.56 -1.73
N ILE A 106 -1.81 -6.57 -2.38
CA ILE A 106 -0.53 -6.86 -1.74
C ILE A 106 0.01 -5.58 -1.07
N PRO A 107 0.29 -5.61 0.24
CA PRO A 107 0.85 -4.47 0.95
C PRO A 107 2.29 -4.17 0.52
N MET A 108 2.67 -2.89 0.50
CA MET A 108 4.04 -2.44 0.23
C MET A 108 5.06 -2.77 1.35
N GLY A 109 4.64 -3.52 2.36
CA GLY A 109 5.44 -3.90 3.52
C GLY A 109 4.61 -4.05 4.79
N SER A 110 5.26 -3.91 5.95
CA SER A 110 4.58 -4.04 7.23
C SER A 110 3.77 -2.78 7.59
N LEU A 111 2.71 -2.97 8.37
CA LEU A 111 1.98 -1.85 9.00
C LEU A 111 2.98 -0.97 9.76
N ALA A 112 2.86 0.34 9.54
CA ALA A 112 3.69 1.33 10.21
C ALA A 112 2.84 2.32 11.00
N ASP A 113 3.18 2.46 12.28
CA ASP A 113 2.69 3.53 13.13
C ASP A 113 3.30 4.89 12.71
N LYS A 114 2.93 5.96 13.42
CA LYS A 114 3.39 7.31 13.06
C LYS A 114 4.93 7.45 13.16
N PRO A 115 5.62 6.98 14.23
CA PRO A 115 7.08 6.94 14.28
C PRO A 115 7.73 6.17 13.12
N THR A 116 7.33 4.93 12.86
CA THR A 116 7.93 4.10 11.80
C THR A 116 7.72 4.72 10.42
N ARG A 117 6.54 5.31 10.13
CA ARG A 117 6.33 6.02 8.86
C ARG A 117 7.28 7.19 8.66
N ARG A 118 7.55 7.97 9.72
CA ARG A 118 8.49 9.09 9.68
C ARG A 118 9.92 8.60 9.47
N ALA A 119 10.32 7.54 10.18
CA ALA A 119 11.63 6.95 10.05
C ALA A 119 11.88 6.41 8.62
N ARG A 120 10.91 5.67 8.05
CA ARG A 120 10.96 5.20 6.66
C ARG A 120 11.13 6.34 5.65
N ALA A 121 10.30 7.37 5.76
CA ALA A 121 10.36 8.52 4.86
C ALA A 121 11.72 9.24 4.94
N SER A 122 12.24 9.43 6.17
CA SER A 122 13.53 10.08 6.38
C SER A 122 14.69 9.25 5.86
N ALA A 123 14.72 7.95 6.16
CA ALA A 123 15.78 7.05 5.74
C ALA A 123 15.81 6.87 4.22
N HIS A 124 14.63 6.69 3.60
CA HIS A 124 14.51 6.61 2.15
C HIS A 124 15.00 7.89 1.45
N ARG A 125 14.75 9.08 2.02
CA ARG A 125 15.29 10.33 1.48
C ARG A 125 16.81 10.34 1.44
N TYR A 126 17.48 9.97 2.54
CA TYR A 126 18.94 9.91 2.56
C TYR A 126 19.48 8.84 1.60
N PHE A 127 18.79 7.72 1.47
CA PHE A 127 19.13 6.71 0.47
C PHE A 127 19.00 7.23 -0.96
N ASP A 128 17.91 7.92 -1.31
CA ASP A 128 17.73 8.55 -2.62
C ASP A 128 18.83 9.58 -2.91
N ASP A 129 19.31 10.30 -1.89
CA ASP A 129 20.43 11.24 -2.03
C ASP A 129 21.74 10.52 -2.36
N VAL A 130 22.03 9.37 -1.73
CA VAL A 130 23.19 8.52 -2.08
C VAL A 130 23.07 7.97 -3.50
N VAL A 131 21.90 7.45 -3.87
CA VAL A 131 21.62 6.95 -5.23
C VAL A 131 21.92 8.03 -6.27
N ARG A 132 21.42 9.25 -6.03
CA ARG A 132 21.58 10.39 -6.94
C ARG A 132 23.02 10.88 -7.01
N SER A 133 23.68 11.07 -5.86
CA SER A 133 25.03 11.64 -5.80
C SER A 133 26.08 10.73 -6.44
N ARG A 134 25.85 9.42 -6.43
CA ARG A 134 26.75 8.40 -7.00
C ARG A 134 26.31 7.84 -8.34
N ASN A 135 25.17 8.31 -8.87
CA ASN A 135 24.57 7.79 -10.09
C ASN A 135 24.44 6.24 -10.06
N LEU A 136 24.02 5.69 -8.92
CA LEU A 136 23.87 4.24 -8.74
C LEU A 136 22.57 3.75 -9.37
N ASP A 137 22.60 2.57 -9.95
CA ASP A 137 21.36 1.82 -10.20
C ASP A 137 20.69 1.50 -8.85
N ARG A 138 19.35 1.50 -8.82
CA ARG A 138 18.61 1.23 -7.58
C ARG A 138 18.93 -0.15 -7.01
N THR A 139 19.12 -1.16 -7.86
CA THR A 139 19.44 -2.53 -7.45
C THR A 139 20.78 -2.55 -6.72
N ASP A 140 21.80 -1.88 -7.28
CA ASP A 140 23.13 -1.83 -6.68
C ASP A 140 23.15 -1.01 -5.40
N ALA A 141 22.39 0.08 -5.34
CA ALA A 141 22.23 0.84 -4.10
C ALA A 141 21.59 -0.01 -2.99
N TYR A 142 20.57 -0.82 -3.29
CA TYR A 142 19.97 -1.72 -2.32
C TYR A 142 20.92 -2.87 -1.92
N ARG A 143 21.70 -3.43 -2.85
CA ARG A 143 22.76 -4.42 -2.52
C ARG A 143 23.79 -3.83 -1.58
N TRP A 144 24.26 -2.61 -1.86
CA TRP A 144 25.17 -1.89 -1.00
C TRP A 144 24.56 -1.68 0.39
N LEU A 145 23.35 -1.13 0.48
CA LEU A 145 22.71 -0.86 1.78
C LEU A 145 22.49 -2.16 2.58
N ALA A 146 22.06 -3.24 1.92
CA ALA A 146 21.90 -4.56 2.55
C ALA A 146 23.23 -5.05 3.15
N SER A 147 24.34 -4.92 2.41
CA SER A 147 25.67 -5.28 2.90
C SER A 147 26.08 -4.48 4.14
N GLN A 148 25.77 -3.18 4.18
CA GLN A 148 26.11 -2.31 5.31
C GLN A 148 25.23 -2.59 6.54
N LEU A 149 23.99 -3.03 6.34
CA LEU A 149 23.07 -3.39 7.41
C LEU A 149 23.29 -4.81 7.94
N GLY A 150 24.03 -5.65 7.20
CA GLY A 150 24.26 -7.06 7.53
C GLY A 150 23.03 -7.93 7.32
N ILE A 151 22.20 -7.60 6.32
CA ILE A 151 20.97 -8.35 5.97
C ILE A 151 21.03 -8.84 4.52
N SER A 152 20.15 -9.78 4.16
CA SER A 152 20.07 -10.23 2.77
C SER A 152 19.47 -9.16 1.85
N PHE A 153 19.80 -9.21 0.57
CA PHE A 153 19.26 -8.28 -0.43
C PHE A 153 17.72 -8.32 -0.50
N ASN A 154 17.13 -9.52 -0.43
CA ASN A 154 15.68 -9.71 -0.53
C ASN A 154 14.92 -9.21 0.71
N GLU A 155 15.62 -8.93 1.82
CA GLU A 155 15.03 -8.35 3.04
C GLU A 155 15.23 -6.83 3.12
N CYS A 156 16.03 -6.25 2.22
CA CYS A 156 16.41 -4.84 2.26
C CYS A 156 15.34 -3.93 1.62
N HIS A 157 14.14 -3.96 2.20
CA HIS A 157 13.01 -3.14 1.76
C HIS A 157 12.65 -2.13 2.84
N PHE A 158 12.66 -0.82 2.53
CA PHE A 158 12.26 0.21 3.50
C PHE A 158 10.84 0.00 4.05
N GLY A 159 9.94 -0.59 3.26
CA GLY A 159 8.59 -0.97 3.71
C GLY A 159 8.58 -2.06 4.79
N TRP A 160 9.67 -2.80 4.98
CA TRP A 160 9.76 -3.89 5.95
C TRP A 160 10.45 -3.44 7.25
N PHE A 161 11.33 -2.45 7.15
CA PHE A 161 12.08 -1.91 8.27
C PHE A 161 11.18 -1.33 9.36
N ASP A 162 11.55 -1.59 10.60
CA ASP A 162 11.04 -0.86 11.75
C ASP A 162 11.81 0.46 11.95
N THR A 163 11.52 1.15 13.05
CA THR A 163 12.14 2.44 13.36
C THR A 163 13.65 2.33 13.57
N ASP A 164 14.13 1.27 14.24
CA ASP A 164 15.56 1.09 14.53
C ASP A 164 16.35 0.84 13.24
N MET A 165 15.88 -0.12 12.42
CA MET A 165 16.51 -0.43 11.14
C MET A 165 16.53 0.79 10.20
N CYS A 166 15.46 1.60 10.19
CA CYS A 166 15.43 2.86 9.45
C CYS A 166 16.49 3.86 9.95
N ASN A 167 16.68 3.98 11.27
CA ASN A 167 17.69 4.88 11.84
C ASN A 167 19.11 4.43 11.49
N ARG A 168 19.37 3.11 11.55
CA ARG A 168 20.64 2.52 11.12
C ARG A 168 20.91 2.80 9.63
N ALA A 169 19.93 2.53 8.77
CA ALA A 169 20.02 2.82 7.34
C ALA A 169 20.30 4.30 7.07
N ALA A 170 19.57 5.21 7.72
CA ALA A 170 19.79 6.64 7.61
C ALA A 170 21.20 7.05 8.06
N SER A 171 21.73 6.47 9.14
CA SER A 171 23.08 6.74 9.61
C SER A 171 24.12 6.32 8.57
N ILE A 172 23.99 5.12 8.00
CA ILE A 172 24.87 4.62 6.94
C ILE A 172 24.85 5.55 5.73
N CYS A 173 23.66 5.91 5.23
CA CYS A 173 23.54 6.80 4.08
C CYS A 173 24.14 8.20 4.32
N ARG A 174 24.02 8.74 5.55
CA ARG A 174 24.59 10.04 5.90
C ARG A 174 26.12 10.02 6.06
N SER A 175 26.67 8.89 6.49
CA SER A 175 28.12 8.71 6.63
C SER A 175 28.79 8.42 5.30
N PHE A 176 28.02 8.05 4.27
CA PHE A 176 28.51 7.82 2.93
C PHE A 176 28.82 9.15 2.23
N LYS A 177 30.09 9.58 2.32
CA LYS A 177 30.65 10.70 1.55
C LYS A 177 31.05 10.21 0.18
#